data_AF-A0A0A1TQN2-F1
#
_entry.id   AF-A0A0A1TQN2-F1
#
_cell.length_a   1.000
_cell.length_b   1.000
_cell.length_c   1.000
_cell.angle_alpha   90.00
_cell.angle_beta   90.00
_cell.angle_gamma   90.00
#
_symmetry.space_group_name_H-M   'P 1'
#
loop_
_entity.id
_entity.type
_entity.pdbx_description
1 polymer ?
#
loop_
_entity_poly.entity_id
_entity_poly.type
_entity_poly.pdbx_seq_one_letter_code
_entity_poly.pdbx_strand_id
1 'polypeptide(L)'
;MSFYGIWKVCSGPVGLVVGIRTIPAFEDALLACRATDTIRHAIETGVEVPDIGPICDMTAKARPPTVAELRQCKDLHYLVHHFQAIFFALDGGKYTRFIEEQHGESEFTWADRFHRVIFRVFLAGSVLCKAHNHPIWLRICQENVRLRWAAPQTREFVRQALHDFPTRLAL
;
A
#
# COMPACT_ATOMS: atom_id res chain seq x y z
N MET A 1 -17.24 27.44 -23.91
CA MET A 1 -16.68 26.31 -23.13
C MET A 1 -15.33 26.78 -22.56
N SER A 2 -15.18 26.89 -21.24
CA SER A 2 -13.91 27.34 -20.64
C SER A 2 -12.90 26.20 -20.58
N PHE A 3 -11.62 26.53 -20.70
CA PHE A 3 -10.51 25.57 -20.59
C PHE A 3 -10.56 24.73 -19.30
N TYR A 4 -11.00 25.35 -18.19
CA TYR A 4 -11.20 24.68 -16.91
C TYR A 4 -12.24 23.54 -16.96
N GLY A 5 -13.33 23.72 -17.71
CA GLY A 5 -14.35 22.69 -17.88
C GLY A 5 -13.81 21.48 -18.65
N ILE A 6 -13.04 21.73 -19.72
CA ILE A 6 -12.39 20.67 -20.52
C ILE A 6 -11.37 19.93 -19.66
N TRP A 7 -10.54 20.65 -18.90
CA TRP A 7 -9.55 20.06 -18.01
C TRP A 7 -10.17 19.15 -16.95
N LYS A 8 -11.26 19.57 -16.30
CA LYS A 8 -11.96 18.72 -15.31
C LYS A 8 -12.45 17.40 -15.91
N VAL A 9 -12.97 17.42 -17.13
CA VAL A 9 -13.47 16.22 -17.82
C VAL A 9 -12.32 15.31 -18.26
N CYS A 10 -11.22 15.90 -18.74
CA CYS A 10 -10.11 15.12 -19.33
C CYS A 10 -9.04 14.67 -18.32
N SER A 11 -8.96 15.29 -17.14
CA SER A 11 -7.88 15.02 -16.18
C SER A 11 -7.85 13.58 -15.66
N GLY A 12 -9.00 12.94 -15.42
CA GLY A 12 -9.07 11.53 -15.00
C GLY A 12 -8.54 10.56 -16.06
N PRO A 13 -9.05 10.60 -17.31
CA PRO A 13 -8.53 9.77 -18.40
C PRO A 13 -7.04 10.01 -18.70
N VAL A 14 -6.60 11.27 -18.73
CA VAL A 14 -5.17 11.61 -18.91
C VAL A 14 -4.34 11.04 -17.77
N GLY A 15 -4.80 11.20 -16.54
CA GLY A 15 -4.17 10.66 -15.35
C GLY A 15 -4.04 9.15 -15.37
N LEU A 16 -5.06 8.44 -15.86
CA LEU A 16 -5.04 6.99 -16.05
C LEU A 16 -3.96 6.56 -17.06
N VAL A 17 -3.93 7.21 -18.23
CA VAL A 17 -2.93 6.89 -19.27
C VAL A 17 -1.51 7.16 -18.77
N VAL A 18 -1.31 8.28 -18.08
CA VAL A 18 0.00 8.63 -17.49
C VAL A 18 0.37 7.60 -16.41
N GLY A 19 -0.54 7.27 -15.50
CA GLY A 19 -0.30 6.31 -14.42
C GLY A 19 0.09 4.94 -14.93
N ILE A 20 -0.64 4.39 -15.92
CA ILE A 20 -0.33 3.09 -16.53
C ILE A 20 1.06 3.07 -17.17
N ARG A 21 1.50 4.20 -17.75
CA ARG A 21 2.79 4.28 -18.44
C ARG A 21 3.98 4.49 -17.51
N THR A 22 3.76 5.07 -16.34
CA THR A 22 4.85 5.48 -15.45
C THR A 22 4.99 4.60 -14.22
N ILE A 23 3.92 3.94 -13.79
CA ILE A 23 3.89 3.16 -12.55
C ILE A 23 3.67 1.68 -12.91
N PRO A 24 4.64 0.79 -12.65
CA PRO A 24 4.45 -0.64 -12.76
C PRO A 24 3.28 -1.08 -11.88
N ALA A 25 2.46 -2.02 -12.35
CA ALA A 25 1.26 -2.49 -11.64
C ALA A 25 0.34 -1.37 -11.11
N PHE A 26 0.14 -0.30 -11.92
CA PHE A 26 -0.64 0.88 -11.54
C PHE A 26 -2.02 0.58 -10.94
N GLU A 27 -2.75 -0.43 -11.46
CA GLU A 27 -4.06 -0.80 -10.92
C GLU A 27 -3.98 -1.28 -9.46
N ASP A 28 -3.00 -2.13 -9.14
CA ASP A 28 -2.78 -2.60 -7.76
C ASP A 28 -2.32 -1.45 -6.85
N ALA A 29 -1.49 -0.52 -7.36
CA ALA A 29 -1.09 0.68 -6.63
C ALA A 29 -2.29 1.57 -6.29
N LEU A 30 -3.19 1.79 -7.25
CA LEU A 30 -4.39 2.60 -7.07
C LEU A 30 -5.35 1.97 -6.05
N LEU A 31 -5.52 0.65 -6.09
CA LEU A 31 -6.29 -0.08 -5.09
C LEU A 31 -5.70 0.10 -3.69
N ALA A 32 -4.39 -0.08 -3.56
CA ALA A 32 -3.68 0.11 -2.29
C ALA A 32 -3.84 1.56 -1.76
N CYS A 33 -3.70 2.57 -2.62
CA CYS A 33 -3.93 3.97 -2.25
C CYS A 33 -5.34 4.20 -1.71
N ARG A 34 -6.36 3.77 -2.46
CA ARG A 34 -7.77 3.97 -2.09
C ARG A 34 -8.13 3.26 -0.79
N ALA A 35 -7.60 2.04 -0.61
CA ALA A 35 -7.78 1.27 0.60
C ALA A 35 -7.14 1.96 1.80
N THR A 36 -5.89 2.41 1.64
CA THR A 36 -5.12 3.10 2.68
C THR A 36 -5.78 4.41 3.09
N ASP A 37 -6.23 5.22 2.13
CA ASP A 37 -6.88 6.50 2.40
C ASP A 37 -8.21 6.32 3.14
N THR A 38 -8.98 5.28 2.80
CA THR A 38 -10.24 4.97 3.48
C THR A 38 -9.99 4.70 4.97
N ILE A 39 -8.97 3.90 5.27
CA ILE A 39 -8.59 3.59 6.66
C ILE A 39 -8.00 4.81 7.35
N ARG A 40 -7.10 5.54 6.68
CA ARG A 40 -6.48 6.75 7.22
C ARG A 40 -7.56 7.73 7.66
N HIS A 41 -8.54 7.99 6.80
CA HIS A 41 -9.67 8.87 7.12
C HIS A 41 -10.48 8.34 8.31
N ALA A 42 -10.75 7.04 8.40
CA ALA A 42 -11.46 6.45 9.54
C ALA A 42 -10.69 6.65 10.86
N ILE A 43 -9.37 6.42 10.84
CA ILE A 43 -8.49 6.63 11.99
C ILE A 43 -8.46 8.11 12.40
N GLU A 44 -8.28 9.02 11.44
CA GLU A 44 -8.21 10.46 11.69
C GLU A 44 -9.53 11.02 12.24
N THR A 45 -10.67 10.44 11.85
CA THR A 45 -11.99 10.85 12.32
C THR A 45 -12.43 10.13 13.60
N GLY A 46 -11.64 9.18 14.12
CA GLY A 46 -11.98 8.38 15.29
C GLY A 46 -13.17 7.44 15.07
N VAL A 47 -13.53 7.18 13.81
CA VAL A 47 -14.62 6.27 13.43
C VAL A 47 -14.07 4.84 13.33
N GLU A 48 -14.91 3.84 13.62
CA GLU A 48 -14.55 2.45 13.43
C GLU A 48 -14.06 2.19 12.01
N VAL A 49 -12.96 1.42 11.87
CA VAL A 49 -12.37 1.13 10.56
C VAL A 49 -13.42 0.42 9.69
N PRO A 50 -13.84 1.05 8.58
CA PRO A 50 -14.88 0.51 7.72
C PRO A 50 -14.37 -0.76 7.03
N ASP A 51 -15.30 -1.62 6.64
CA ASP A 51 -14.94 -2.70 5.75
C ASP A 51 -14.55 -2.11 4.39
N ILE A 52 -13.44 -2.58 3.84
CA ILE A 52 -13.04 -2.19 2.49
C ILE A 52 -14.01 -2.92 1.58
N GLY A 53 -14.98 -2.21 1.05
CA GLY A 53 -16.04 -2.76 0.19
C GLY A 53 -15.49 -3.54 -1.02
N PRO A 54 -16.36 -3.98 -1.93
CA PRO A 54 -15.93 -4.82 -3.04
C PRO A 54 -14.82 -4.14 -3.85
N ILE A 55 -13.69 -4.84 -3.99
CA ILE A 55 -12.48 -4.35 -4.66
C ILE A 55 -12.78 -3.84 -6.08
N CYS A 56 -13.79 -4.42 -6.74
CA CYS A 56 -14.27 -4.03 -8.07
C CYS A 56 -14.62 -2.53 -8.17
N ASP A 57 -15.21 -1.95 -7.12
CA ASP A 57 -15.66 -0.56 -7.10
C ASP A 57 -14.49 0.42 -6.95
N MET A 58 -13.34 -0.07 -6.48
CA MET A 58 -12.14 0.71 -6.26
C MET A 58 -11.20 0.70 -7.47
N THR A 59 -11.56 0.01 -8.55
CA THR A 59 -10.75 -0.05 -9.77
C THR A 59 -10.77 1.27 -10.55
N ALA A 60 -9.77 1.48 -11.41
CA ALA A 60 -9.74 2.62 -12.32
C ALA A 60 -10.90 2.63 -13.32
N LYS A 61 -11.45 1.44 -13.64
CA LYS A 61 -12.61 1.27 -14.52
C LYS A 61 -13.90 1.75 -13.88
N ALA A 62 -14.10 1.44 -12.59
CA ALA A 62 -15.27 1.86 -11.84
C ALA A 62 -15.22 3.36 -11.50
N ARG A 63 -14.05 3.85 -11.10
CA ARG A 63 -13.84 5.27 -10.75
C ARG A 63 -12.50 5.77 -11.31
N PRO A 64 -12.50 6.79 -12.19
CA PRO A 64 -11.26 7.34 -12.73
C PRO A 64 -10.40 7.95 -11.62
N PRO A 65 -9.07 7.90 -11.75
CA PRO A 65 -8.16 8.39 -10.72
C PRO A 65 -8.19 9.91 -10.62
N THR A 66 -8.14 10.44 -9.40
CA THR A 66 -7.97 11.87 -9.13
C THR A 66 -6.49 12.26 -9.10
N VAL A 67 -6.19 13.55 -9.23
CA VAL A 67 -4.80 14.05 -9.14
C VAL A 67 -4.15 13.73 -7.78
N ALA A 68 -4.93 13.73 -6.69
CA ALA A 68 -4.44 13.36 -5.37
C ALA A 68 -4.07 11.87 -5.29
N GLU A 69 -4.94 11.00 -5.83
CA GLU A 69 -4.67 9.56 -5.90
C GLU A 69 -3.42 9.26 -6.75
N LEU A 70 -3.24 9.97 -7.87
CA LEU A 70 -2.04 9.80 -8.71
C LEU A 70 -0.76 10.20 -7.99
N ARG A 71 -0.80 11.27 -7.18
CA ARG A 71 0.34 11.67 -6.35
C ARG A 71 0.69 10.56 -5.37
N GLN A 72 -0.29 10.03 -4.64
CA GLN A 72 -0.05 8.94 -3.69
C GLN A 72 0.43 7.67 -4.38
N CYS A 73 -0.10 7.33 -5.55
CA CYS A 73 0.38 6.17 -6.32
C CYS A 73 1.87 6.35 -6.67
N LYS A 74 2.28 7.58 -7.01
CA LYS A 74 3.68 7.92 -7.27
C LYS A 74 4.54 7.79 -6.02
N ASP A 75 4.05 8.25 -4.86
CA ASP A 75 4.75 8.14 -3.59
C ASP A 75 4.92 6.66 -3.17
N LEU A 76 3.87 5.84 -3.31
CA LEU A 76 3.95 4.39 -3.12
C LEU A 76 4.94 3.76 -4.10
N HIS A 77 4.91 4.15 -5.38
CA HIS A 77 5.87 3.66 -6.35
C HIS A 77 7.31 3.96 -5.95
N TYR A 78 7.63 5.17 -5.49
CA TYR A 78 8.97 5.49 -5.00
C TYR A 78 9.39 4.60 -3.82
N LEU A 79 8.49 4.32 -2.89
CA LEU A 79 8.75 3.43 -1.77
C LEU A 79 9.06 2.00 -2.24
N VAL A 80 8.25 1.46 -3.16
CA VAL A 80 8.44 0.11 -3.67
C VAL A 80 9.70 -0.01 -4.52
N HIS A 81 9.99 1.01 -5.32
CA HIS A 81 11.25 1.10 -6.05
C HIS A 81 12.46 1.10 -5.10
N HIS A 82 12.35 1.75 -3.94
CA HIS A 82 13.39 1.69 -2.91
C HIS A 82 13.54 0.29 -2.31
N PHE A 83 12.43 -0.43 -2.05
CA PHE A 83 12.49 -1.83 -1.61
C PHE A 83 13.11 -2.75 -2.64
N GLN A 84 12.83 -2.53 -3.93
CA GLN A 84 13.48 -3.25 -5.02
C GLN A 84 15.00 -3.04 -4.99
N ALA A 85 15.46 -1.80 -4.81
CA ALA A 85 16.88 -1.49 -4.70
C ALA A 85 17.54 -2.17 -3.49
N ILE A 86 16.87 -2.16 -2.33
CA ILE A 86 17.36 -2.87 -1.12
C ILE A 86 17.43 -4.38 -1.39
N PHE A 87 16.39 -4.96 -2.00
CA PHE A 87 16.36 -6.38 -2.34
C PHE A 87 17.56 -6.79 -3.21
N PHE A 88 17.86 -6.01 -4.25
CA PHE A 88 19.02 -6.26 -5.10
C PHE A 88 20.35 -6.06 -4.39
N ALA A 89 20.46 -5.04 -3.52
CA ALA A 89 21.67 -4.81 -2.73
C ALA A 89 21.95 -5.97 -1.76
N LEU A 90 20.91 -6.50 -1.11
CA LEU A 90 21.02 -7.63 -0.18
C LEU A 90 21.37 -8.94 -0.88
N ASP A 91 20.83 -9.15 -2.08
CA ASP A 91 21.09 -10.37 -2.85
C ASP A 91 22.42 -10.32 -3.64
N GLY A 92 23.12 -9.18 -3.60
CA GLY A 92 24.41 -9.00 -4.28
C GLY A 92 24.31 -9.13 -5.80
N GLY A 93 23.14 -8.82 -6.38
CA GLY A 93 22.89 -8.93 -7.82
C GLY A 93 22.75 -10.36 -8.36
N LYS A 94 22.67 -11.39 -7.51
CA LYS A 94 22.51 -12.79 -7.95
C LYS A 94 21.16 -13.01 -8.64
N TYR A 95 20.10 -12.37 -8.16
CA TYR A 95 18.75 -12.48 -8.72
C TYR A 95 18.66 -11.87 -10.11
N THR A 96 19.30 -10.72 -10.34
CA THR A 96 19.34 -10.07 -11.66
C THR A 96 20.03 -10.98 -12.67
N ARG A 97 21.15 -11.58 -12.28
CA ARG A 97 21.86 -12.57 -13.10
C ARG A 97 21.02 -13.83 -13.36
N PHE A 98 20.30 -14.31 -12.35
CA PHE A 98 19.39 -15.45 -12.48
C PHE A 98 18.23 -15.19 -13.44
N ILE A 99 17.62 -13.99 -13.43
CA ILE A 99 16.55 -13.61 -14.36
C ILE A 99 17.05 -13.65 -15.81
N GLU A 100 18.22 -13.05 -16.06
CA GLU A 100 18.85 -13.00 -17.38
C GLU A 100 19.24 -14.39 -17.89
N GLU A 101 19.78 -15.25 -17.02
CA GLU A 101 20.32 -16.56 -17.40
C GLU A 101 19.25 -17.66 -17.56
N GLN A 102 18.17 -17.65 -16.77
CA GLN A 102 17.24 -18.80 -16.68
C GLN A 102 15.88 -18.57 -17.34
N HIS A 103 15.39 -17.34 -17.42
CA HIS A 103 13.99 -17.10 -17.80
C HIS A 103 13.79 -16.30 -19.08
N GLY A 104 14.84 -15.67 -19.63
CA GLY A 104 14.70 -14.76 -20.78
C GLY A 104 13.69 -13.63 -20.50
N GLU A 105 13.41 -13.37 -19.22
CA GLU A 105 12.42 -12.39 -18.79
C GLU A 105 13.08 -11.01 -18.77
N SER A 106 12.37 -10.01 -19.29
CA SER A 106 12.86 -8.63 -19.21
C SER A 106 12.82 -8.12 -17.76
N GLU A 107 13.82 -7.31 -17.39
CA GLU A 107 13.85 -6.61 -16.09
C GLU A 107 12.53 -5.87 -15.82
N PHE A 108 11.90 -5.33 -16.85
CA PHE A 108 10.61 -4.65 -16.77
C PHE A 108 9.47 -5.59 -16.32
N THR A 109 9.40 -6.80 -16.87
CA THR A 109 8.36 -7.79 -16.50
C THR A 109 8.56 -8.26 -15.05
N TRP A 110 9.81 -8.50 -14.65
CA TRP A 110 10.09 -8.86 -13.26
C TRP A 110 9.75 -7.71 -12.31
N ALA A 111 10.15 -6.48 -12.65
CA ALA A 111 9.85 -5.30 -11.84
C ALA A 111 8.34 -5.07 -11.70
N ASP A 112 7.53 -5.26 -12.76
CA ASP A 112 6.07 -5.20 -12.67
C ASP A 112 5.52 -6.22 -11.66
N ARG A 113 6.02 -7.47 -11.71
CA ARG A 113 5.59 -8.53 -10.79
C ARG A 113 6.00 -8.23 -9.35
N PHE A 114 7.22 -7.75 -9.14
CA PHE A 114 7.68 -7.32 -7.82
C PHE A 114 6.78 -6.22 -7.26
N HIS A 115 6.57 -5.15 -8.03
CA HIS A 115 5.71 -4.04 -7.63
C HIS A 115 4.29 -4.49 -7.31
N ARG A 116 3.71 -5.34 -8.17
CA ARG A 116 2.38 -5.91 -7.97
C ARG A 116 2.24 -6.64 -6.64
N VAL A 117 3.23 -7.48 -6.30
CA VAL A 117 3.22 -8.22 -5.04
C VAL A 117 3.26 -7.26 -3.87
N ILE A 118 4.14 -6.26 -3.89
CA ILE A 118 4.26 -5.30 -2.78
C ILE A 118 2.98 -4.45 -2.64
N PHE A 119 2.40 -3.95 -3.74
CA PHE A 119 1.13 -3.22 -3.66
C PHE A 119 -0.01 -4.07 -3.13
N ARG A 120 -0.08 -5.35 -3.48
CA ARG A 120 -1.06 -6.29 -2.92
C ARG A 120 -0.83 -6.53 -1.42
N VAL A 121 0.42 -6.53 -0.95
CA VAL A 121 0.72 -6.57 0.49
C VAL A 121 0.20 -5.32 1.19
N PHE A 122 0.37 -4.12 0.61
CA PHE A 122 -0.21 -2.90 1.17
C PHE A 122 -1.73 -2.91 1.18
N LEU A 123 -2.35 -3.40 0.11
CA LEU A 123 -3.80 -3.59 0.03
C LEU A 123 -4.29 -4.61 1.09
N ALA A 124 -3.61 -5.74 1.23
CA ALA A 124 -3.95 -6.76 2.22
C ALA A 124 -3.83 -6.21 3.64
N GLY A 125 -2.76 -5.48 3.95
CA GLY A 125 -2.60 -4.79 5.24
C GLY A 125 -3.74 -3.82 5.52
N SER A 126 -4.23 -3.14 4.49
CA SER A 126 -5.39 -2.27 4.58
C SER A 126 -6.65 -3.08 4.92
N VAL A 127 -6.97 -4.12 4.15
CA VAL A 127 -8.16 -4.97 4.39
C VAL A 127 -8.13 -5.60 5.79
N LEU A 128 -6.96 -6.05 6.24
CA LEU A 128 -6.78 -6.68 7.54
C LEU A 128 -6.81 -5.68 8.70
N CYS A 129 -6.72 -4.38 8.45
CA CYS A 129 -6.68 -3.36 9.50
C CYS A 129 -7.91 -3.41 10.41
N LYS A 130 -9.10 -3.68 9.86
CA LYS A 130 -10.32 -3.89 10.65
C LYS A 130 -10.21 -5.10 11.57
N ALA A 131 -9.73 -6.23 11.06
CA ALA A 131 -9.51 -7.44 11.86
C ALA A 131 -8.48 -7.20 12.97
N HIS A 132 -7.42 -6.43 12.68
CA HIS A 132 -6.41 -6.07 13.67
C HIS A 132 -6.89 -5.10 14.74
N ASN A 133 -7.80 -4.19 14.39
CA ASN A 133 -8.43 -3.25 15.33
C ASN A 133 -9.62 -3.86 16.08
N HIS A 134 -9.96 -5.13 15.84
CA HIS A 134 -10.98 -5.82 16.59
C HIS A 134 -10.51 -6.06 18.05
N PRO A 135 -11.34 -5.80 19.07
CA PRO A 135 -10.94 -5.86 20.48
C PRO A 135 -10.40 -7.23 20.93
N ILE A 136 -10.85 -8.32 20.29
CA ILE A 136 -10.32 -9.67 20.53
C ILE A 136 -8.86 -9.79 20.07
N TRP A 137 -8.49 -9.19 18.95
CA TRP A 137 -7.11 -9.25 18.45
C TRP A 137 -6.16 -8.37 19.26
N LEU A 138 -6.64 -7.22 19.73
CA LEU A 138 -5.91 -6.39 20.70
C LEU A 138 -5.66 -7.14 22.02
N ARG A 139 -6.66 -7.87 22.54
CA ARG A 139 -6.48 -8.76 23.71
C ARG A 139 -5.49 -9.89 23.44
N ILE A 140 -5.60 -10.57 22.29
CA ILE A 140 -4.68 -11.66 21.93
C ILE A 140 -3.25 -11.13 21.77
N CYS A 141 -3.05 -9.96 21.17
CA CYS A 141 -1.74 -9.32 21.09
C CYS A 141 -1.21 -8.94 22.48
N GLN A 142 -2.06 -8.41 23.37
CA GLN A 142 -1.69 -8.07 24.75
C GLN A 142 -1.37 -9.32 25.60
N GLU A 143 -2.13 -10.40 25.44
CA GLU A 143 -1.97 -11.68 26.16
C GLU A 143 -0.84 -12.54 25.57
N ASN A 144 -0.58 -12.46 24.26
CA ASN A 144 0.46 -13.22 23.54
C ASN A 144 1.66 -12.36 23.12
N VAL A 145 2.05 -11.32 23.86
CA VAL A 145 3.41 -10.73 23.76
C VAL A 145 4.49 -11.71 24.27
N ARG A 146 4.51 -12.92 23.71
CA ARG A 146 5.72 -13.73 23.54
C ARG A 146 6.13 -13.57 22.08
N LEU A 147 6.67 -12.39 21.76
CA LEU A 147 7.29 -12.06 20.49
C LEU A 147 8.50 -12.97 20.24
N ARG A 148 8.31 -14.23 19.88
CA ARG A 148 9.40 -15.18 19.62
C ARG A 148 10.19 -14.83 18.36
N TRP A 149 9.59 -14.08 17.43
CA TRP A 149 10.14 -13.88 16.08
C TRP A 149 10.51 -12.42 15.74
N ALA A 150 10.22 -11.45 16.62
CA ALA A 150 10.62 -10.06 16.41
C ALA A 150 12.02 -9.79 16.97
N ALA A 151 12.85 -9.05 16.24
CA ALA A 151 14.13 -8.57 16.73
C ALA A 151 13.93 -7.71 18.00
N PRO A 152 14.88 -7.70 18.96
CA PRO A 152 14.71 -7.02 20.25
C PRO A 152 14.26 -5.56 20.14
N GLN A 153 14.75 -4.84 19.13
CA GLN A 153 14.43 -3.44 18.86
C GLN A 153 12.95 -3.24 18.46
N THR A 154 12.39 -4.17 17.68
CA THR A 154 10.98 -4.16 17.27
C THR A 154 10.06 -4.49 18.44
N ARG A 155 10.53 -5.29 19.42
CA ARG A 155 9.77 -5.59 20.63
C ARG A 155 9.56 -4.36 21.50
N GLU A 156 10.59 -3.54 21.63
CA GLU A 156 10.52 -2.31 22.42
C GLU A 156 9.63 -1.26 21.76
N PHE A 157 9.74 -1.11 20.43
CA PHE A 157 8.84 -0.24 19.66
C PHE A 157 7.37 -0.64 19.80
N VAL A 158 7.07 -1.94 19.67
CA VAL A 158 5.70 -2.46 19.83
C VAL A 158 5.21 -2.31 21.28
N ARG A 159 6.08 -2.49 22.29
CA ARG A 159 5.74 -2.24 23.69
C ARG A 159 5.39 -0.78 23.94
N GLN A 160 6.21 0.13 23.43
CA GLN A 160 6.01 1.58 23.55
C GLN A 160 4.68 1.97 22.88
N ALA A 161 4.44 1.51 21.66
CA ALA A 161 3.22 1.77 20.91
C ALA A 161 1.96 1.21 21.61
N LEU A 162 2.04 0.02 22.21
CA LEU A 162 0.94 -0.58 22.97
C LEU A 162 0.69 0.13 24.32
N HIS A 163 1.72 0.67 24.95
CA HIS A 163 1.61 1.44 26.18
C HIS A 163 1.04 2.85 25.94
N ASP A 164 1.30 3.45 24.78
CA ASP A 164 0.80 4.78 24.40
C ASP A 164 -0.63 4.76 23.81
N PHE A 165 -1.13 3.57 23.44
CA PHE A 165 -2.45 3.39 22.83
C PHE A 165 -3.67 3.59 23.76
N PRO A 166 -3.66 3.23 25.07
CA PRO A 166 -4.83 3.43 25.93
C PRO A 166 -5.05 4.91 26.29
N THR A 167 -4.03 5.75 26.17
CA THR A 167 -4.09 7.16 26.59
C THR A 167 -4.66 8.10 25.53
N ARG A 168 -4.82 7.66 24.28
CA ARG A 168 -5.33 8.50 23.17
C ARG A 168 -6.81 8.29 22.82
N LEU A 169 -7.50 7.37 23.47
CA LEU A 169 -8.95 7.13 23.29
C LEU A 169 -9.79 7.65 24.47
N ALA A 170 -9.22 8.46 25.36
CA ALA A 170 -9.89 9.00 26.55
C ALA A 170 -9.99 10.54 26.57
N LEU A 171 -9.88 11.22 25.43
CA LEU A 171 -10.14 12.66 25.29
C LEU A 171 -10.95 12.96 24.04
#